data_AF-A0A3N5N9J5-F1
#
_entry.id   AF-A0A3N5N9J5-F1
#
_cell.length_a   1.000
_cell.length_b   1.000
_cell.length_c   1.000
_cell.angle_alpha   90.00
_cell.angle_beta   90.00
_cell.angle_gamma   90.00
#
_symmetry.space_group_name_H-M   'P 1'
#
loop_
_entity.id
_entity.type
_entity.pdbx_description
1 polymer ?
#
loop_
_entity_poly.entity_id
_entity_poly.type
_entity_poly.pdbx_seq_one_letter_code
_entity_poly.pdbx_strand_id
1 'polypeptide(L)'
;MPGAIHGVRALPPAACLEENEPLAIDYRKRDGVAYITLNNPAKANILDKQTSDEISQAWIDLWEDRSVRCAILTGAGEKHFCGGHNLAPRPDITQEEREYLRTQRI
;
A
#
# COMPACT_ATOMS: atom_id res chain seq x y z
N MET A 1 0.48 -19.25 -29.50
CA MET A 1 1.58 -19.65 -28.58
C MET A 1 1.33 -18.95 -27.25
N PRO A 2 1.25 -19.67 -26.13
CA PRO A 2 0.82 -19.11 -24.86
C PRO A 2 1.95 -18.27 -24.27
N GLY A 3 1.74 -16.94 -24.20
CA GLY A 3 2.67 -16.04 -23.51
C GLY A 3 2.59 -16.32 -22.02
N ALA A 4 3.70 -16.83 -21.46
CA ALA A 4 3.85 -17.05 -20.04
C ALA A 4 3.61 -15.73 -19.27
N ILE A 5 2.44 -15.63 -18.65
CA ILE A 5 2.18 -14.69 -17.57
C ILE A 5 3.16 -15.02 -16.45
N HIS A 6 4.27 -14.28 -16.37
CA HIS A 6 5.15 -14.37 -15.21
C HIS A 6 4.40 -13.78 -14.03
N GLY A 7 3.70 -14.67 -13.33
CA GLY A 7 3.02 -14.38 -12.09
C GLY A 7 4.01 -14.22 -10.95
N VAL A 8 3.57 -13.40 -10.01
CA VAL A 8 3.84 -13.43 -8.57
C VAL A 8 5.05 -12.63 -8.06
N ARG A 9 4.69 -11.49 -7.45
CA ARG A 9 5.01 -10.99 -6.10
C ARG A 9 6.45 -11.17 -5.57
N ALA A 10 7.06 -10.06 -5.18
CA ALA A 10 7.87 -10.00 -3.97
C ALA A 10 7.65 -8.68 -3.22
N LEU A 11 7.01 -8.76 -2.05
CA LEU A 11 7.25 -7.95 -0.84
C LEU A 11 6.83 -8.85 0.34
N PRO A 12 7.61 -9.05 1.44
CA PRO A 12 8.67 -8.19 2.02
C PRO A 12 9.96 -8.97 2.51
N PRO A 13 10.96 -8.38 3.25
CA PRO A 13 10.86 -8.03 4.70
C PRO A 13 11.34 -6.59 4.99
N ALA A 14 10.99 -5.90 6.08
CA ALA A 14 10.88 -6.30 7.49
C ALA A 14 9.69 -5.57 8.15
N ALA A 15 8.92 -6.11 9.09
CA ALA A 15 9.08 -7.29 9.91
C ALA A 15 7.68 -7.86 10.20
N CYS A 16 7.55 -9.19 10.15
CA CYS A 16 6.38 -9.97 10.60
C CYS A 16 5.05 -9.67 9.89
N LEU A 17 4.89 -10.16 8.65
CA LEU A 17 3.56 -10.47 8.13
C LEU A 17 3.45 -12.00 8.12
N GLU A 18 2.44 -12.55 8.79
CA GLU A 18 2.15 -13.99 8.74
C GLU A 18 1.91 -14.40 7.29
N GLU A 19 2.36 -15.60 6.90
CA GLU A 19 2.43 -16.05 5.49
C GLU A 19 1.08 -16.07 4.72
N ASN A 20 -0.03 -15.68 5.36
CA ASN A 20 -1.38 -15.67 4.80
C ASN A 20 -2.11 -14.31 4.87
N GLU A 21 -1.44 -13.21 5.23
CA GLU A 21 -2.10 -11.90 5.20
C GLU A 21 -2.20 -11.38 3.75
N PRO A 22 -3.41 -11.00 3.27
CA PRO A 22 -3.56 -10.45 1.93
C PRO A 22 -2.81 -9.12 1.82
N LEU A 23 -2.08 -8.95 0.71
CA LEU A 23 -1.38 -7.70 0.42
C LEU A 23 -2.36 -6.53 0.37
N ALA A 24 -1.96 -5.41 0.95
CA ALA A 24 -2.68 -4.15 0.88
C ALA A 24 -2.62 -3.51 -0.52
N ILE A 25 -1.64 -3.87 -1.36
CA ILE A 25 -1.58 -3.48 -2.78
C ILE A 25 -1.35 -4.68 -3.72
N ASP A 26 -1.89 -4.59 -4.94
CA ASP A 26 -1.48 -5.42 -6.09
C ASP A 26 -0.50 -4.60 -6.95
N TYR A 27 0.71 -5.12 -7.14
CA TYR A 27 1.80 -4.45 -7.87
C TYR A 27 2.27 -5.31 -9.05
N ARG A 28 2.24 -4.72 -10.26
CA ARG A 28 2.62 -5.40 -11.52
C ARG A 28 3.35 -4.46 -12.46
N LYS A 29 4.33 -4.97 -13.20
CA LYS A 29 5.01 -4.24 -14.28
C LYS A 29 4.70 -4.91 -15.62
N ARG A 30 4.31 -4.14 -16.63
CA ARG A 30 4.16 -4.61 -18.03
C ARG A 30 4.37 -3.46 -19.02
N ASP A 31 4.99 -3.76 -20.15
CA ASP A 31 5.18 -2.84 -21.28
C ASP A 31 5.83 -1.49 -20.91
N GLY A 32 6.70 -1.49 -19.89
CA GLY A 32 7.35 -0.29 -19.37
C GLY A 32 6.45 0.60 -18.51
N VAL A 33 5.36 0.04 -17.98
CA VAL A 33 4.42 0.71 -17.06
C VAL A 33 4.26 -0.12 -15.79
N ALA A 34 4.38 0.53 -14.64
CA ALA A 34 4.04 -0.03 -13.34
C ALA A 34 2.56 0.21 -13.02
N TYR A 35 1.89 -0.80 -12.48
CA TYR A 35 0.50 -0.76 -12.05
C TYR A 35 0.47 -1.05 -10.56
N ILE A 36 0.02 -0.09 -9.76
CA ILE A 36 -0.15 -0.19 -8.32
C ILE A 36 -1.64 -0.05 -8.04
N THR A 37 -2.26 -1.08 -7.45
CA THR A 37 -3.68 -1.09 -7.11
C THR A 37 -3.84 -1.21 -5.60
N LEU A 38 -4.39 -0.20 -4.95
CA LEU A 38 -4.78 -0.27 -3.54
C LEU A 38 -5.89 -1.31 -3.38
N ASN A 39 -5.71 -2.31 -2.54
CA ASN A 39 -6.57 -3.49 -2.49
C ASN A 39 -7.31 -3.62 -1.15
N ASN A 40 -7.96 -2.54 -0.71
CA ASN A 40 -8.79 -2.54 0.49
C ASN A 40 -10.10 -1.76 0.28
N PRO A 41 -10.95 -2.18 -0.68
CA PRO A 41 -12.16 -1.44 -1.03
C PRO A 41 -13.15 -1.34 0.15
N ALA A 42 -13.16 -2.33 1.05
CA ALA A 42 -13.99 -2.36 2.26
C ALA A 42 -13.66 -1.21 3.22
N LYS A 43 -12.40 -0.77 3.28
CA LYS A 43 -11.96 0.41 4.04
C LYS A 43 -11.69 1.61 3.15
N ALA A 44 -12.34 1.71 1.98
CA ALA A 44 -12.15 2.80 1.03
C ALA A 44 -10.69 3.02 0.59
N ASN A 45 -9.87 1.97 0.53
CA ASN A 45 -8.47 2.02 0.10
C ASN A 45 -7.64 3.05 0.89
N ILE A 46 -7.87 3.17 2.21
CA ILE A 46 -7.11 4.08 3.08
C ILE A 46 -5.62 3.71 3.14
N LEU A 47 -4.79 4.72 3.41
CA LEU A 47 -3.36 4.57 3.67
C LEU A 47 -3.14 4.32 5.16
N ASP A 48 -3.31 3.07 5.58
CA ASP A 48 -2.83 2.59 6.89
C ASP A 48 -1.33 2.24 6.83
N LYS A 49 -0.78 1.75 7.95
CA LYS A 49 0.66 1.44 8.04
C LYS A 49 1.07 0.42 6.99
N GLN A 50 0.36 -0.71 6.89
CA GLN A 50 0.67 -1.77 5.93
C GLN A 50 0.63 -1.24 4.49
N THR A 51 -0.45 -0.54 4.13
CA THR A 51 -0.60 0.04 2.79
C THR A 51 0.52 1.02 2.48
N SER A 52 0.89 1.87 3.45
CA SER A 52 1.97 2.86 3.28
C SER A 52 3.34 2.20 3.11
N ASP A 53 3.62 1.14 3.87
CA ASP A 53 4.87 0.38 3.78
C ASP A 53 4.99 -0.31 2.42
N GLU A 54 3.94 -1.01 1.98
CA GLU A 54 3.93 -1.71 0.70
C GLU A 54 4.05 -0.75 -0.50
N ILE A 55 3.35 0.39 -0.48
CA ILE A 55 3.48 1.43 -1.51
C ILE A 55 4.90 1.98 -1.55
N SER A 56 5.50 2.25 -0.38
CA SER A 56 6.88 2.76 -0.31
C SER A 56 7.86 1.80 -0.96
N GLN A 57 7.69 0.50 -0.74
CA GLN A 57 8.51 -0.52 -1.38
C GLN A 57 8.27 -0.61 -2.90
N ALA A 58 7.02 -0.50 -3.36
CA ALA A 58 6.73 -0.45 -4.80
C ALA A 58 7.37 0.77 -5.48
N TRP A 59 7.43 1.93 -4.79
CA TRP A 59 8.13 3.10 -5.31
C TRP A 59 9.65 2.92 -5.39
N ILE A 60 10.25 2.21 -4.42
CA ILE A 60 11.68 1.89 -4.46
C ILE A 60 11.99 0.98 -5.66
N ASP A 61 11.25 -0.12 -5.82
CA ASP A 61 11.43 -1.03 -6.97
C ASP A 61 11.21 -0.31 -8.30
N LEU A 62 10.19 0.56 -8.40
CA LEU A 62 9.94 1.38 -9.58
C LEU A 62 11.12 2.29 -9.91
N TRP A 63 11.70 2.93 -8.90
CA TRP A 63 12.78 3.89 -9.07
C TRP A 63 14.08 3.24 -9.57
N GLU A 64 14.34 2.01 -9.13
CA GLU A 64 15.50 1.22 -9.52
C GLU A 64 15.37 0.61 -10.92
N ASP A 65 14.15 0.32 -11.37
CA ASP A 65 13.88 -0.29 -12.66
C ASP A 65 13.82 0.73 -13.81
N ARG A 66 14.97 0.90 -14.50
CA ARG A 66 15.11 1.79 -15.65
C ARG A 66 14.25 1.42 -16.86
N SER A 67 13.64 0.23 -16.90
CA SER A 67 12.74 -0.15 -18.00
C SER A 67 11.34 0.45 -17.85
N VAL A 68 10.98 0.89 -16.63
CA VAL A 68 9.68 1.51 -16.36
C VAL A 68 9.74 3.00 -16.65
N ARG A 69 8.74 3.50 -17.38
CA ARG A 69 8.65 4.88 -17.85
C ARG A 69 7.55 5.68 -17.14
N CYS A 70 6.53 5.00 -16.63
CA CYS A 70 5.46 5.62 -15.85
C CYS A 70 4.81 4.61 -14.90
N ALA A 71 4.09 5.12 -13.91
CA ALA A 71 3.27 4.33 -13.00
C ALA A 71 1.81 4.76 -13.07
N ILE A 72 0.92 3.80 -12.97
CA ILE A 72 -0.53 3.97 -12.78
C ILE A 72 -0.83 3.52 -11.36
N LEU A 73 -1.28 4.46 -10.54
CA LEU A 73 -1.80 4.19 -9.20
C LEU A 73 -3.32 4.27 -9.25
N THR A 74 -4.00 3.20 -8.86
CA THR A 74 -5.47 3.12 -8.81
C THR A 74 -5.96 2.42 -7.55
N GLY A 75 -7.26 2.45 -7.29
CA GLY A 75 -7.92 1.73 -6.20
C GLY A 75 -8.75 0.56 -6.74
N ALA A 76 -8.77 -0.54 -6.00
CA ALA A 76 -9.69 -1.65 -6.26
C ALA A 76 -11.11 -1.25 -5.86
N GLY A 77 -12.08 -1.93 -6.49
CA GLY A 77 -13.51 -1.64 -6.32
C GLY A 77 -13.98 -0.47 -7.20
N GLU A 78 -15.24 -0.09 -7.03
CA GLU A 78 -15.93 0.83 -7.97
C GLU A 78 -16.17 2.24 -7.40
N LYS A 79 -16.00 2.41 -6.08
CA LYS A 79 -16.47 3.63 -5.38
C LYS A 79 -15.38 4.64 -5.05
N HIS A 80 -14.21 4.18 -4.62
CA HIS A 80 -13.18 5.06 -4.07
C HIS A 80 -11.83 4.72 -4.68
N PHE A 81 -11.10 5.76 -5.10
CA PHE A 81 -9.66 5.61 -5.36
C PHE A 81 -8.91 5.36 -4.04
N CYS A 82 -8.94 6.34 -3.12
CA CYS A 82 -8.30 6.28 -1.81
C CYS A 82 -9.01 7.23 -0.82
N GLY A 83 -9.29 6.75 0.38
CA GLY A 83 -9.91 7.51 1.47
C GLY A 83 -8.96 8.41 2.26
N GLY A 84 -7.67 8.48 1.87
CA GLY A 84 -6.64 9.23 2.58
C GLY A 84 -5.99 8.46 3.73
N HIS A 85 -5.34 9.17 4.66
CA HIS A 85 -4.65 8.55 5.79
C HIS A 85 -5.63 7.90 6.76
N ASN A 86 -5.22 6.80 7.40
CA ASN A 86 -6.01 6.20 8.47
C ASN A 86 -6.10 7.15 9.68
N LEU A 87 -7.28 7.72 9.92
CA LEU A 87 -7.55 8.60 11.06
C LEU A 87 -8.08 7.84 12.29
N ALA A 88 -8.26 6.52 12.19
CA ALA A 88 -8.66 5.72 13.34
C ALA A 88 -7.60 5.85 14.44
N PRO A 89 -8.00 6.10 15.69
CA PRO A 89 -7.05 6.13 16.80
C PRO A 89 -6.35 4.78 16.89
N ARG A 90 -5.03 4.80 17.13
CA ARG A 90 -4.31 3.55 17.34
C ARG A 90 -4.89 2.84 18.58
N PRO A 91 -5.15 1.53 18.51
CA PRO A 91 -5.84 0.80 19.58
C PRO A 91 -5.04 0.74 20.88
N ASP A 92 -3.74 1.00 20.83
CA ASP A 92 -2.75 0.95 21.91
C ASP A 92 -2.49 2.30 22.60
N ILE A 93 -3.12 3.40 22.16
CA ILE A 93 -2.92 4.71 22.81
C ILE A 93 -3.91 4.88 23.95
N THR A 94 -3.39 5.10 25.16
CA THR A 94 -4.21 5.42 26.34
C THR A 94 -5.00 6.72 26.14
N GLN A 95 -6.04 6.95 26.95
CA GLN A 95 -6.76 8.23 26.89
C GLN A 95 -5.83 9.41 27.22
N GLU A 96 -4.88 9.20 28.12
CA GLU A 96 -3.88 10.16 28.59
C GLU A 96 -2.86 10.52 27.50
N GLU A 97 -2.31 9.53 26.78
CA GLU A 97 -1.42 9.79 25.63
C GLU A 97 -2.14 10.48 24.47
N ARG A 98 -3.43 10.20 24.26
CA ARG A 98 -4.26 10.91 23.27
C ARG A 98 -4.40 12.39 23.61
N GLU A 99 -4.54 12.72 24.89
CA GLU A 99 -4.65 14.08 25.38
C GLU A 99 -3.30 14.82 25.27
N TYR A 100 -2.20 14.17 25.63
CA TYR A 100 -0.84 14.68 25.45
C TYR A 100 -0.53 15.04 23.98
N LEU A 101 -0.81 14.14 23.03
CA LEU A 101 -0.54 14.36 21.60
C LEU A 101 -1.38 15.50 20.99
N ARG A 102 -2.57 15.78 21.52
CA ARG A 102 -3.38 16.93 21.10
C ARG A 102 -2.76 18.25 21.55
N THR A 103 -2.15 18.28 22.73
CA THR A 103 -1.56 19.50 23.31
C THR A 103 -0.20 19.88 22.72
N GLN A 104 0.58 18.93 22.20
CA GLN A 104 1.89 19.20 21.57
C GLN A 104 1.84 19.76 20.14
N ARG A 105 0.64 19.94 19.57
CA ARG A 105 0.46 20.40 18.19
C ARG A 105 0.15 21.91 18.06
N ILE A 106 0.45 22.69 19.10
CA ILE A 106 0.38 24.16 19.13
C ILE A 106 1.73 24.75 18.72
#